data_AF-A0A3B0PJJ6-F1
#
_entry.id   AF-A0A3B0PJJ6-F1
#
_cell.length_a   1.000
_cell.length_b   1.000
_cell.length_c   1.000
_cell.angle_alpha   90.00
_cell.angle_beta   90.00
_cell.angle_gamma   90.00
#
_symmetry.space_group_name_H-M   'P 1'
#
loop_
_entity.id
_entity.type
_entity.pdbx_description
1 polymer ?
#
loop_
_entity_poly.entity_id
_entity_poly.type
_entity_poly.pdbx_seq_one_letter_code
_entity_poly.pdbx_strand_id
1 'polypeptide(L)'
;MPKQFFNKLNYYKNSFLNKNKVKIELIESPSSTNKKDYKSYHLKPEENKVMIFGKSSFGKKRIYTEQGIIDALFDEIKNDSSFELIYIRDEAHIGTKIQKKLIENFEKKIKNVANFTIKMSATIGEENYDCVEITEEELHNDNVKLIKKI
;
A
#
# COMPACT_ATOMS: atom_id res chain seq x y z
N MET A 1 -7.12 -7.70 -7.22
CA MET A 1 -7.28 -6.72 -6.12
C MET A 1 -6.45 -5.44 -6.32
N PRO A 2 -5.10 -5.43 -6.46
CA PRO A 2 -4.34 -4.16 -6.52
C PRO A 2 -4.76 -3.21 -7.67
N LYS A 3 -4.98 -3.77 -8.87
CA LYS A 3 -5.48 -3.00 -10.03
C LYS A 3 -6.88 -2.42 -9.81
N GLN A 4 -7.76 -3.14 -9.12
CA GLN A 4 -9.10 -2.66 -8.81
C GLN A 4 -9.05 -1.52 -7.78
N PHE A 5 -8.19 -1.63 -6.77
CA PHE A 5 -7.95 -0.56 -5.81
C PHE A 5 -7.37 0.68 -6.51
N PHE A 6 -6.36 0.51 -7.38
CA PHE A 6 -5.82 1.59 -8.21
C PHE A 6 -6.90 2.29 -9.05
N ASN A 7 -7.78 1.53 -9.71
CA ASN A 7 -8.86 2.09 -10.51
C ASN A 7 -9.85 2.88 -9.64
N LYS A 8 -10.25 2.33 -8.49
CA LYS A 8 -11.14 3.02 -7.54
C LYS A 8 -10.50 4.29 -6.99
N LEU A 9 -9.23 4.24 -6.59
CA LEU A 9 -8.54 5.40 -6.04
C LEU A 9 -8.40 6.52 -7.08
N ASN A 10 -8.13 6.17 -8.34
CA ASN A 10 -8.14 7.14 -9.43
C ASN A 10 -9.54 7.69 -9.74
N TYR A 11 -10.59 6.87 -9.63
CA TYR A 11 -11.96 7.33 -9.77
C TYR A 11 -12.31 8.38 -8.71
N TYR A 12 -11.97 8.11 -7.44
CA TYR A 12 -12.21 9.02 -6.32
C TYR A 12 -11.20 10.17 -6.20
N LYS A 13 -10.09 10.13 -6.94
CA LYS A 13 -9.04 11.17 -6.91
C LYS A 13 -9.60 12.58 -7.13
N ASN A 14 -10.64 12.72 -7.93
CA ASN A 14 -11.29 14.01 -8.19
C ASN A 14 -11.94 14.65 -6.96
N SER A 15 -12.25 13.84 -5.94
CA SER A 15 -12.80 14.29 -4.66
C SER A 15 -11.71 14.69 -3.66
N PHE A 16 -10.42 14.51 -3.98
CA PHE A 16 -9.34 14.89 -3.08
C PHE A 16 -9.11 16.41 -3.13
N LEU A 17 -8.89 17.04 -1.97
CA LEU A 17 -8.58 18.47 -1.85
C LEU A 17 -7.38 18.88 -2.73
N ASN A 18 -6.37 18.00 -2.84
CA ASN A 18 -5.14 18.24 -3.60
C ASN A 18 -5.01 17.37 -4.86
N LYS A 19 -6.11 17.08 -5.56
CA LYS A 19 -6.14 16.13 -6.69
C LYS A 19 -5.05 16.32 -7.75
N ASN A 20 -4.64 17.56 -8.05
CA ASN A 20 -3.63 17.84 -9.08
C ASN A 20 -2.20 17.52 -8.63
N LYS A 21 -1.97 17.39 -7.31
CA LYS A 21 -0.65 17.10 -6.74
C LYS A 21 -0.46 15.59 -6.49
N VAL A 22 -1.54 14.83 -6.36
CA VAL A 22 -1.46 13.40 -6.03
C VAL A 22 -1.12 12.56 -7.25
N LYS A 23 -0.01 11.82 -7.20
CA LYS A 23 0.39 10.85 -8.23
C LYS A 23 0.12 9.44 -7.73
N ILE A 24 -0.80 8.72 -8.37
CA ILE A 24 -1.14 7.34 -8.00
C ILE A 24 -0.47 6.41 -9.01
N GLU A 25 0.30 5.43 -8.54
CA GLU A 25 1.01 4.47 -9.37
C GLU A 25 0.73 3.04 -8.90
N LEU A 26 0.36 2.16 -9.84
CA LEU A 26 0.28 0.72 -9.60
C LEU A 26 1.66 0.11 -9.87
N ILE A 27 2.28 -0.43 -8.82
CA ILE A 27 3.62 -1.00 -8.90
C ILE A 27 3.51 -2.53 -9.07
N GLU A 28 3.72 -2.99 -10.31
CA GLU A 28 3.72 -4.40 -10.65
C GLU A 28 5.15 -4.97 -10.57
N SER A 29 5.38 -5.94 -9.67
CA SER A 29 6.67 -6.63 -9.62
C SER A 29 6.85 -7.46 -10.89
N PRO A 30 7.94 -7.26 -11.65
CA PRO A 30 8.25 -8.15 -12.76
C PRO A 30 8.58 -9.55 -12.22
N SER A 31 8.22 -10.57 -13.00
CA SER A 31 8.56 -11.95 -12.68
C SER A 31 10.04 -12.21 -12.96
N SER A 32 10.69 -13.01 -12.11
CA SER A 32 12.11 -13.37 -12.24
C SER A 32 12.43 -14.17 -13.52
N THR A 33 11.43 -14.59 -14.29
CA THR A 33 11.58 -15.45 -15.48
C THR A 33 11.77 -14.67 -16.78
N ASN A 34 11.51 -13.36 -16.82
CA ASN A 34 11.74 -12.52 -17.99
C ASN A 34 13.03 -11.71 -17.85
N LYS A 35 14.18 -12.40 -17.91
CA LYS A 35 15.51 -11.78 -18.02
C LYS A 35 15.73 -11.19 -19.43
N LYS A 36 15.04 -10.12 -19.77
CA LYS A 36 15.40 -9.23 -20.89
C LYS A 36 15.10 -7.81 -20.47
N ASP A 37 16.07 -7.25 -19.75
CA ASP A 37 16.46 -5.84 -19.77
C ASP A 37 17.23 -5.56 -18.48
N TYR A 38 18.44 -5.00 -18.60
CA TYR A 38 19.17 -4.35 -17.52
C TYR A 38 18.45 -3.06 -17.08
N LYS A 39 17.12 -3.10 -16.91
CA LYS A 39 16.39 -1.99 -16.32
C LYS A 39 16.66 -2.03 -14.83
N SER A 40 17.36 -1.01 -14.32
CA SER A 40 17.44 -0.77 -12.89
C SER A 40 16.02 -0.52 -12.39
N TYR A 41 15.41 -1.53 -11.77
CA TYR A 41 14.14 -1.34 -11.10
C TYR A 41 14.43 -0.54 -9.84
N HIS A 42 14.01 0.71 -9.82
CA HIS A 42 14.27 1.60 -8.70
C HIS A 42 12.98 2.36 -8.37
N LEU A 43 12.64 2.36 -7.09
CA LEU A 43 11.50 3.08 -6.56
C LEU A 43 12.05 4.30 -5.83
N LYS A 44 11.64 5.49 -6.25
CA LYS A 44 12.02 6.75 -5.61
C LYS A 44 10.86 7.31 -4.80
N PRO A 45 11.11 7.82 -3.59
CA PRO A 45 10.12 8.64 -2.92
C PRO A 45 9.90 9.92 -3.73
N GLU A 46 8.64 10.32 -3.85
CA GLU A 46 8.23 11.56 -4.51
C GLU A 46 7.11 12.20 -3.68
N GLU A 47 7.06 13.53 -3.66
CA GLU A 47 6.01 14.26 -2.93
C GLU A 47 4.62 13.86 -3.44
N ASN A 48 3.66 13.66 -2.53
CA ASN A 48 2.27 13.32 -2.84
C ASN A 48 2.09 12.07 -3.73
N LYS A 49 3.06 11.14 -3.70
CA LYS A 49 3.00 9.89 -4.47
C LYS A 49 2.40 8.75 -3.66
N VAL A 50 1.37 8.12 -4.23
CA VAL A 50 0.74 6.91 -3.72
C VAL A 50 1.20 5.73 -4.55
N MET A 51 1.95 4.81 -3.93
CA MET A 51 2.39 3.57 -4.55
C MET A 51 1.51 2.41 -4.09
N ILE A 52 0.86 1.73 -5.03
CA ILE A 52 -0.03 0.59 -4.74
C ILE A 52 0.69 -0.71 -5.11
N PHE A 53 0.85 -1.59 -4.11
CA PHE A 53 1.52 -2.88 -4.28
C PHE A 53 0.56 -4.05 -4.07
N GLY A 54 0.79 -5.13 -4.82
CA GLY A 54 0.21 -6.42 -4.49
C GLY A 54 1.06 -7.14 -3.44
N LYS A 55 0.42 -7.88 -2.53
CA LYS A 55 1.10 -8.79 -1.58
C LYS A 55 2.09 -9.74 -2.26
N SER A 56 1.77 -10.18 -3.48
CA SER A 56 2.61 -11.05 -4.32
C SER A 56 3.88 -10.38 -4.84
N SER A 57 4.00 -9.05 -4.76
CA SER A 57 5.19 -8.30 -5.16
C SER A 57 6.38 -8.53 -4.21
N PHE A 58 6.14 -9.05 -3.00
CA PHE A 58 7.16 -9.21 -1.94
C PHE A 58 7.50 -10.67 -1.62
N GLY A 59 7.06 -11.61 -2.46
CA GLY A 59 7.33 -13.05 -2.28
C GLY A 59 8.77 -13.46 -2.65
N LYS A 60 9.11 -14.74 -2.44
CA LYS A 60 10.34 -15.34 -2.99
C LYS A 60 10.31 -15.27 -4.53
N LYS A 61 11.48 -15.16 -5.19
CA LYS A 61 11.57 -15.07 -6.67
C LYS A 61 10.90 -13.82 -7.24
N ARG A 62 10.99 -12.71 -6.51
CA ARG A 62 10.52 -11.39 -6.93
C ARG A 62 11.69 -10.44 -6.95
N ILE A 63 11.79 -9.69 -8.03
CA ILE A 63 12.91 -8.77 -8.29
C ILE A 63 13.02 -7.73 -7.16
N TYR A 64 11.90 -7.21 -6.65
CA TYR A 64 11.90 -6.24 -5.56
C TYR A 64 12.44 -6.79 -4.24
N THR A 65 12.19 -8.07 -3.96
CA THR A 65 12.74 -8.75 -2.79
C THR A 65 14.20 -9.14 -2.99
N GLU A 66 14.56 -9.67 -4.15
CA GLU A 66 15.89 -10.20 -4.44
C GLU A 66 16.95 -9.11 -4.65
N GLN A 67 16.54 -7.95 -5.19
CA GLN A 67 17.44 -6.82 -5.44
C GLN A 67 17.41 -5.76 -4.33
N GLY A 68 16.69 -5.99 -3.23
CA GLY A 68 16.66 -5.06 -2.09
C GLY A 68 16.04 -3.69 -2.40
N ILE A 69 15.20 -3.59 -3.44
CA ILE A 69 14.66 -2.31 -3.94
C ILE A 69 13.78 -1.61 -2.90
N ILE A 70 13.04 -2.39 -2.12
CA ILE A 70 12.21 -1.88 -1.03
C ILE A 70 13.05 -1.43 0.16
N ASP A 71 14.12 -2.15 0.47
CA ASP A 71 15.03 -1.78 1.54
C ASP A 71 15.71 -0.45 1.21
N ALA A 72 16.15 -0.28 -0.05
CA ALA A 72 16.69 0.99 -0.54
C ALA A 72 15.67 2.14 -0.45
N LEU A 73 14.41 1.91 -0.86
CA LEU A 73 13.35 2.92 -0.71
C LEU A 73 13.14 3.32 0.75
N PHE A 74 13.12 2.36 1.67
CA PHE A 74 12.96 2.62 3.09
C PHE A 74 14.15 3.36 3.68
N ASP A 75 15.38 3.03 3.26
CA ASP A 75 16.58 3.74 3.67
C ASP A 75 16.58 5.18 3.15
N GLU A 76 16.15 5.43 1.91
CA GLU A 76 16.02 6.79 1.37
C GLU A 76 15.02 7.63 2.19
N ILE A 77 13.83 7.10 2.46
CA ILE A 77 12.81 7.79 3.25
C ILE A 77 13.31 8.05 4.68
N LYS A 78 13.96 7.05 5.30
CA LYS A 78 14.44 7.18 6.68
C LYS A 78 15.54 8.23 6.84
N ASN A 79 16.38 8.39 5.83
CA ASN A 79 17.50 9.32 5.86
C ASN A 79 17.14 10.74 5.38
N ASP A 80 15.94 10.93 4.82
CA ASP A 80 15.46 12.23 4.35
C ASP A 80 14.22 12.67 5.17
N SER A 81 14.44 13.64 6.08
CA SER A 81 13.40 14.17 6.95
C SER A 81 12.31 14.98 6.24
N SER A 82 12.43 15.21 4.93
CA SER A 82 11.38 15.87 4.13
C SER A 82 10.23 14.94 3.77
N PHE A 83 10.39 13.62 3.94
CA PHE A 83 9.36 12.64 3.64
C PHE A 83 8.68 12.12 4.90
N GLU A 84 7.37 11.98 4.82
CA GLU A 84 6.58 11.17 5.75
C GLU A 84 6.01 9.97 5.01
N LEU A 85 6.13 8.79 5.60
CA LEU A 85 5.60 7.55 5.05
C LEU A 85 4.30 7.17 5.76
N ILE A 86 3.22 7.13 4.99
CA ILE A 86 1.93 6.57 5.41
C ILE A 86 1.79 5.18 4.81
N TYR A 87 1.72 4.17 5.67
CA TYR A 87 1.49 2.80 5.26
C TYR A 87 0.00 2.44 5.42
N ILE A 88 -0.66 2.07 4.31
CA ILE A 88 -2.05 1.61 4.33
C ILE A 88 -2.10 0.14 3.94
N ARG A 89 -2.65 -0.69 4.82
CA ARG A 89 -2.82 -2.12 4.62
C ARG A 89 -4.31 -2.47 4.49
N ASP A 90 -4.72 -2.82 3.28
CA ASP A 90 -6.04 -3.41 3.02
C ASP A 90 -6.07 -4.90 3.41
N GLU A 91 -7.24 -5.40 3.79
CA GLU A 91 -7.46 -6.77 4.26
C GLU A 91 -6.50 -7.21 5.39
N ALA A 92 -6.35 -6.36 6.41
CA ALA A 92 -5.36 -6.57 7.47
C ALA A 92 -5.55 -7.89 8.25
N HIS A 93 -6.78 -8.41 8.33
CA HIS A 93 -7.09 -9.69 8.98
C HIS A 93 -6.67 -10.93 8.15
N ILE A 94 -6.49 -10.81 6.82
CA ILE A 94 -6.22 -11.96 5.93
C ILE A 94 -4.71 -12.23 5.82
N GLY A 95 -4.15 -12.86 6.85
CA GLY A 95 -2.82 -13.45 6.84
C GLY A 95 -2.81 -14.84 6.21
N THR A 96 -2.61 -14.97 4.90
CA THR A 96 -2.44 -16.29 4.24
C THR A 96 -1.33 -17.12 4.92
N LYS A 97 -1.69 -18.29 5.45
CA LYS A 97 -0.82 -19.20 6.23
C LYS A 97 0.51 -19.59 5.54
N ILE A 98 0.56 -19.55 4.20
CA ILE A 98 1.64 -20.13 3.38
C ILE A 98 2.89 -19.23 3.27
N GLN A 99 2.79 -17.91 3.48
CA GLN A 99 3.93 -16.97 3.31
C GLN A 99 4.20 -16.08 4.53
N LYS A 100 3.68 -16.47 5.70
CA LYS A 100 3.60 -15.64 6.92
C LYS A 100 4.92 -14.94 7.28
N LYS A 101 6.05 -15.65 7.32
CA LYS A 101 7.36 -15.09 7.73
C LYS A 101 7.91 -13.98 6.83
N LEU A 102 7.72 -14.08 5.51
CA LEU A 102 8.21 -13.05 4.57
C LEU A 102 7.36 -11.77 4.65
N ILE A 103 6.05 -11.95 4.75
CA ILE A 103 5.11 -10.84 4.93
C ILE A 103 5.37 -10.18 6.28
N GLU A 104 5.52 -10.95 7.36
CA GLU A 104 5.87 -10.42 8.68
C GLU A 104 7.17 -9.63 8.67
N ASN A 105 8.18 -10.08 7.93
CA ASN A 105 9.44 -9.33 7.79
C ASN A 105 9.22 -8.00 7.06
N PHE A 106 8.43 -7.98 5.99
CA PHE A 106 8.08 -6.74 5.30
C PHE A 106 7.28 -5.80 6.23
N GLU A 107 6.25 -6.30 6.90
CA GLU A 107 5.40 -5.54 7.82
C GLU A 107 6.22 -4.93 8.97
N LYS A 108 7.19 -5.69 9.52
CA LYS A 108 8.11 -5.18 10.53
C LYS A 108 9.00 -4.07 9.99
N LYS A 109 9.56 -4.25 8.78
CA LYS A 109 10.42 -3.25 8.13
C LYS A 109 9.66 -1.95 7.87
N ILE A 110 8.50 -2.02 7.24
CA ILE A 110 7.72 -0.82 6.90
C ILE A 110 7.20 -0.11 8.15
N LYS A 111 6.79 -0.85 9.18
CA LYS A 111 6.34 -0.27 10.46
C LYS A 111 7.44 0.55 11.15
N ASN A 112 8.71 0.16 10.99
CA ASN A 112 9.84 0.89 11.58
C ASN A 112 10.19 2.20 10.87
N VAL A 113 9.69 2.39 9.64
CA VAL A 113 9.97 3.58 8.82
C VAL A 113 8.73 4.44 8.64
N ALA A 114 7.53 3.86 8.70
CA ALA A 114 6.27 4.57 8.55
C ALA A 114 6.01 5.49 9.75
N ASN A 115 5.71 6.75 9.47
CA ASN A 115 5.25 7.73 10.45
C ASN A 115 3.83 7.41 10.92
N PHE A 116 3.00 6.86 10.02
CA PHE A 116 1.63 6.49 10.30
C PHE A 116 1.25 5.18 9.61
N THR A 117 0.49 4.33 10.28
CA THR A 117 0.02 3.06 9.74
C THR A 117 -1.50 2.96 9.88
N ILE A 118 -2.19 2.77 8.76
CA ILE A 118 -3.63 2.50 8.70
C ILE A 118 -3.82 1.04 8.31
N LYS A 119 -4.53 0.29 9.15
CA LYS A 119 -4.95 -1.08 8.84
C LYS A 119 -6.45 -1.07 8.59
N MET A 120 -6.85 -1.45 7.39
CA MET A 120 -8.24 -1.50 6.97
C MET A 120 -8.70 -2.96 6.91
N SER A 121 -9.91 -3.21 7.37
CA SER A 121 -10.47 -4.55 7.44
C SER A 121 -11.99 -4.49 7.56
N ALA A 122 -12.69 -5.40 6.89
CA ALA A 122 -14.12 -5.61 7.09
C ALA A 122 -14.43 -6.39 8.39
N THR A 123 -13.43 -7.10 8.93
CA THR A 123 -13.57 -7.84 10.19
C THR A 123 -12.51 -7.41 11.18
N ILE A 124 -12.91 -7.21 12.43
CA ILE A 124 -12.00 -6.91 13.53
C ILE A 124 -11.44 -8.28 13.98
N GLY A 125 -10.11 -8.42 13.99
CA GLY A 125 -9.45 -9.61 14.55
C GLY A 125 -9.51 -9.61 16.09
N GLU A 126 -9.00 -10.65 16.74
CA GLU A 126 -8.96 -10.77 18.21
C GLU A 126 -8.03 -9.75 18.94
N GLU A 127 -7.42 -8.83 18.20
CA GLU A 127 -6.46 -7.87 18.76
C GLU A 127 -7.15 -6.54 19.13
N ASN A 128 -6.87 -6.05 20.34
CA ASN A 128 -7.32 -4.74 20.82
C ASN A 128 -6.57 -3.61 20.09
N TYR A 129 -7.17 -3.11 19.01
CA TYR A 129 -6.72 -1.91 18.31
C TYR A 129 -7.62 -0.72 18.65
N ASP A 130 -7.05 0.49 18.68
CA ASP A 130 -7.83 1.72 18.56
C ASP A 130 -8.53 1.70 17.20
N CYS A 131 -9.81 1.33 17.21
CA CYS A 131 -10.60 1.08 16.01
C CYS A 131 -11.50 2.28 15.72
N VAL A 132 -11.45 2.74 14.47
CA VAL A 132 -12.47 3.64 13.92
C VAL A 132 -13.36 2.78 13.05
N GLU A 133 -14.60 2.60 13.48
CA GLU A 133 -15.65 1.95 12.70
C GLU A 133 -16.29 2.98 11.77
N ILE A 134 -16.52 2.58 10.52
CA ILE A 134 -17.31 3.37 9.56
C ILE A 134 -18.56 2.54 9.27
N THR A 135 -19.70 3.02 9.75
CA THR A 135 -20.98 2.33 9.61
C THR A 135 -21.66 2.63 8.27
N GLU A 136 -22.62 1.80 7.89
CA GLU A 136 -23.43 2.01 6.68
C GLU A 136 -24.25 3.31 6.77
N GLU A 137 -24.77 3.65 7.95
CA GLU A 137 -25.51 4.89 8.20
C GLU A 137 -24.64 6.13 7.95
N GLU A 138 -23.40 6.13 8.46
CA GLU A 138 -22.45 7.23 8.24
C GLU A 138 -22.11 7.38 6.75
N LEU A 139 -21.88 6.28 6.04
CA LEU A 139 -21.63 6.30 4.59
C LEU A 139 -22.83 6.79 3.78
N HIS A 140 -24.07 6.51 4.23
CA HIS A 140 -25.28 7.03 3.61
C HIS A 140 -25.41 8.54 3.79
N ASN A 141 -25.02 9.06 4.94
CA ASN A 141 -25.12 10.48 5.29
C ASN A 141 -23.91 11.30 4.82
N ASP A 142 -22.85 10.65 4.33
CA ASP A 142 -21.64 11.33 3.85
C ASP A 142 -21.93 12.23 2.63
N ASN A 143 -21.21 13.35 2.57
CA ASN A 143 -21.19 14.29 1.45
C ASN A 143 -20.64 13.60 0.19
N VAL A 144 -19.64 12.74 0.35
CA VAL A 144 -19.10 11.93 -0.75
C VAL A 144 -19.82 10.59 -0.74
N LYS A 145 -20.61 10.31 -1.79
CA LYS A 145 -21.29 9.02 -1.91
C LYS A 145 -20.31 7.92 -2.32
N LEU A 146 -19.79 7.22 -1.32
CA LEU A 146 -18.90 6.07 -1.50
C LEU A 146 -19.65 4.76 -1.74
N ILE A 147 -20.95 4.71 -1.38
CA ILE A 147 -21.85 3.60 -1.67
C ILE A 147 -22.40 3.74 -3.08
N LYS A 148 -22.36 2.65 -3.86
CA LYS A 148 -23.04 2.57 -5.14
C LYS A 148 -24.55 2.57 -4.89
N LYS A 149 -25.27 3.60 -5.33
CA LYS A 149 -26.74 3.59 -5.33
C LYS A 149 -27.21 2.42 -6.19
N ILE A 150 -28.00 1.53 -5.59
CA ILE A 150 -28.66 0.40 -6.27
C ILE A 150 -29.87 0.94 -7.01
#